data_AF-A0A5C6W4G9-F1
#
_entry.id   AF-A0A5C6W4G9-F1
#
_cell.length_a   1.000
_cell.length_b   1.000
_cell.length_c   1.000
_cell.angle_alpha   90.00
_cell.angle_beta   90.00
_cell.angle_gamma   90.00
#
_symmetry.space_group_name_H-M   'P 1'
#
loop_
_entity.id
_entity.type
_entity.pdbx_description
1 polymer ?
#
loop_
_entity_poly.entity_id
_entity_poly.type
_entity_poly.pdbx_seq_one_letter_code
_entity_poly.pdbx_strand_id
1 'polypeptide(L)'
;MNDNRDLVALREVSREEFLDLAQNGARELFELEKYKVFDALKGEEQNYFVYEMGTHKCFLINQDTCYQLVTSFYCGGNKPSILEGLNNIASSLT
;
A
#
# COMPACT_ATOMS: atom_id res chain seq x y z
N MET A 1 0.05 -3.73 -23.56
CA MET A 1 -0.17 -4.92 -22.72
C MET A 1 0.21 -4.51 -21.32
N ASN A 2 -0.73 -4.59 -20.38
CA ASN A 2 -0.54 -4.12 -19.01
C ASN A 2 0.49 -4.98 -18.32
N ASP A 3 1.65 -4.40 -18.03
CA ASP A 3 2.61 -4.91 -17.07
C ASP A 3 1.97 -4.85 -15.67
N ASN A 4 1.07 -5.79 -15.37
CA ASN A 4 0.76 -6.22 -14.00
C ASN A 4 2.02 -6.88 -13.45
N ARG A 5 3.11 -6.12 -13.30
CA ARG A 5 4.25 -6.54 -12.48
C ARG A 5 3.76 -6.51 -11.04
N ASP A 6 3.13 -7.61 -10.68
CA ASP A 6 2.69 -8.07 -9.38
C ASP A 6 2.49 -6.96 -8.33
N LEU A 7 1.31 -6.34 -8.37
CA LEU A 7 0.79 -5.58 -7.22
C LEU A 7 0.53 -6.56 -6.07
N VAL A 8 1.59 -6.90 -5.35
CA VAL A 8 1.59 -7.89 -4.26
C VAL A 8 2.13 -7.27 -2.97
N ALA A 9 1.70 -7.83 -1.85
CA ALA A 9 2.30 -7.54 -0.55
C ALA A 9 3.62 -8.30 -0.42
N LEU A 10 4.62 -7.66 0.19
CA LEU A 10 5.82 -8.35 0.66
C LEU A 10 5.50 -9.24 1.86
N ARG A 11 4.64 -8.74 2.76
CA ARG A 11 4.11 -9.44 3.95
C ARG A 11 3.03 -8.62 4.64
N GLU A 12 2.22 -9.29 5.46
CA GLU A 12 1.34 -8.63 6.44
C GLU A 12 2.20 -8.16 7.62
N VAL A 13 1.92 -6.96 8.14
CA VAL A 13 2.62 -6.39 9.31
C VAL A 13 1.65 -6.20 10.45
N SER A 14 2.11 -6.47 11.68
CA SER A 14 1.31 -6.18 12.86
C SER A 14 1.21 -4.67 13.11
N ARG A 15 0.31 -4.27 14.02
CA ARG A 15 0.21 -2.86 14.44
C ARG A 15 1.51 -2.38 15.08
N GLU A 16 2.10 -3.19 15.95
CA GLU A 16 3.35 -2.88 16.65
C GLU A 16 4.50 -2.70 15.66
N GLU A 17 4.54 -3.57 14.66
CA GLU A 17 5.53 -3.49 13.59
C GLU A 17 5.33 -2.26 12.70
N PHE A 18 4.09 -1.92 12.34
CA PHE A 18 3.81 -0.69 11.63
C PHE A 18 4.29 0.55 12.42
N LEU A 19 4.02 0.60 13.73
CA LEU A 19 4.46 1.72 14.58
C LEU A 19 5.98 1.81 14.67
N ASP A 20 6.69 0.68 14.69
CA ASP A 20 8.15 0.65 14.67
C ASP A 20 8.72 1.12 13.31
N LEU A 21 8.11 0.71 12.20
CA LEU A 21 8.50 1.11 10.84
C LEU A 21 8.08 2.55 10.47
N ALA A 22 7.20 3.14 11.27
CA ALA A 22 6.70 4.51 11.12
C ALA A 22 7.16 5.44 12.26
N GLN A 23 8.28 5.12 12.91
CA GLN A 23 8.76 5.82 14.11
C GLN A 23 8.91 7.34 13.90
N ASN A 24 9.31 7.78 12.72
CA ASN A 24 9.47 9.20 12.37
C ASN A 24 8.20 9.81 11.75
N GLY A 25 7.08 9.08 11.78
CA GLY A 25 5.79 9.48 11.24
C GLY A 25 5.40 8.67 10.00
N ALA A 26 4.10 8.68 9.73
CA ALA A 26 3.50 8.17 8.50
C ALA A 26 2.71 9.30 7.82
N ARG A 27 2.73 9.32 6.50
CA ARG A 27 1.93 10.21 5.67
C ARG A 27 0.97 9.37 4.84
N GLU A 28 -0.31 9.74 4.91
CA GLU A 28 -1.33 9.21 4.01
C GLU A 28 -1.08 9.77 2.60
N LEU A 29 -0.92 8.89 1.63
CA LEU A 29 -0.72 9.24 0.23
C LEU A 29 -2.07 9.37 -0.47
N PHE A 30 -2.97 8.41 -0.27
CA PHE A 30 -4.37 8.53 -0.70
C PHE A 30 -5.26 7.51 0.02
N GLU A 31 -6.58 7.75 -0.06
CA GLU A 31 -7.62 6.84 0.37
C GLU A 31 -8.52 6.47 -0.82
N LEU A 32 -8.83 5.18 -0.96
CA LEU A 32 -9.78 4.68 -1.94
C LEU A 32 -10.65 3.58 -1.33
N GLU A 33 -11.92 3.92 -1.08
CA GLU A 33 -12.89 3.03 -0.45
C GLU A 33 -12.39 2.47 0.90
N LYS A 34 -12.23 1.15 1.03
CA LYS A 34 -11.75 0.51 2.25
C LYS A 34 -10.23 0.52 2.39
N TYR A 35 -9.49 1.13 1.48
CA TYR A 35 -8.03 1.11 1.47
C TYR A 35 -7.44 2.49 1.71
N LYS A 36 -6.37 2.53 2.51
CA LYS A 36 -5.48 3.68 2.63
C LYS A 36 -4.08 3.27 2.23
N VAL A 37 -3.38 4.12 1.50
CA VAL A 37 -1.98 3.91 1.12
C VAL A 37 -1.13 4.95 1.83
N PHE A 38 -0.06 4.49 2.46
CA PHE A 38 0.83 5.34 3.27
C PHE A 38 2.27 5.15 2.87
N ASP A 39 3.07 6.18 3.12
CA ASP A 39 4.50 6.01 3.33
C ASP A 39 4.87 6.40 4.78
N ALA A 40 5.92 5.77 5.31
CA ALA A 40 6.39 6.05 6.66
C ALA A 40 7.91 5.96 6.77
N LEU A 41 8.47 6.65 7.75
CA LEU A 41 9.92 6.73 7.95
C LEU A 41 10.37 6.03 9.23
N LYS A 42 11.49 5.31 9.13
CA LYS A 42 12.28 4.80 10.25
C LYS A 42 13.75 5.20 10.06
N GLY A 43 14.19 6.23 10.77
CA GLY A 43 15.48 6.87 10.49
C GLY A 43 15.51 7.42 9.06
N GLU A 44 16.41 6.88 8.24
CA GLU A 44 16.54 7.22 6.81
C GLU A 44 15.81 6.22 5.89
N GLU A 45 15.22 5.15 6.44
CA GLU A 45 14.51 4.12 5.68
C GLU A 45 13.06 4.52 5.43
N GLN A 46 12.64 4.48 4.16
CA GLN A 46 11.27 4.72 3.73
C GLN A 46 10.53 3.40 3.53
N ASN A 47 9.41 3.26 4.24
CA ASN A 47 8.51 2.12 4.18
C ASN A 47 7.19 2.50 3.52
N TYR A 48 6.53 1.55 2.85
CA TYR A 48 5.29 1.77 2.11
C TYR A 48 4.24 0.74 2.49
N PHE A 49 3.00 1.19 2.69
CA PHE A 49 1.95 0.35 3.25
C PHE A 49 0.63 0.49 2.50
N VAL A 50 -0.11 -0.60 2.44
CA VAL A 50 -1.55 -0.62 2.16
C VAL A 50 -2.27 -1.08 3.42
N TYR A 51 -3.24 -0.30 3.88
CA TYR A 51 -4.09 -0.63 5.02
C TYR A 51 -5.51 -0.90 4.55
N GLU A 52 -6.03 -2.08 4.84
CA GLU A 52 -7.42 -2.45 4.59
C GLU A 52 -8.26 -2.18 5.84
N MET A 53 -9.06 -1.11 5.80
CA MET A 53 -9.90 -0.68 6.92
C MET A 53 -11.00 -1.69 7.30
N GLY A 54 -11.44 -2.53 6.35
CA GLY A 54 -12.48 -3.52 6.61
C GLY A 54 -12.02 -4.70 7.48
N THR A 55 -10.76 -5.10 7.35
CA THR A 55 -10.16 -6.22 8.10
C THR A 55 -9.14 -5.75 9.15
N HIS A 56 -8.83 -4.46 9.17
CA HIS A 56 -7.75 -3.85 9.95
C HIS A 56 -6.37 -4.46 9.68
N LYS A 57 -6.16 -5.01 8.49
CA LYS A 57 -4.87 -5.58 8.07
C LYS A 57 -3.99 -4.53 7.41
N CYS A 58 -2.69 -4.61 7.67
CA CYS A 58 -1.67 -3.75 7.09
C CYS A 58 -0.68 -4.59 6.30
N PHE A 59 -0.36 -4.16 5.08
CA PHE A 59 0.51 -4.87 4.15
C PHE A 59 1.70 -4.01 3.80
N LEU A 60 2.91 -4.51 4.02
CA LEU A 60 4.13 -3.88 3.53
C LEU A 60 4.25 -4.15 2.04
N ILE A 61 4.49 -3.11 1.26
CA ILE A 61 4.70 -3.18 -0.20
C ILE A 61 6.05 -2.57 -0.58
N ASN A 62 6.57 -2.90 -1.75
CA ASN A 62 7.77 -2.25 -2.27
C ASN A 62 7.45 -0.85 -2.84
N GLN A 63 8.50 -0.07 -3.10
CA GLN A 63 8.40 1.29 -3.64
C GLN A 63 7.71 1.34 -5.01
N ASP A 64 8.02 0.40 -5.91
CA ASP A 64 7.47 0.38 -7.27
C ASP A 64 5.96 0.20 -7.26
N THR A 65 5.46 -0.74 -6.45
CA THR A 65 4.03 -0.98 -6.20
C THR A 65 3.37 0.30 -5.66
N CYS A 66 3.99 0.96 -4.68
CA CYS A 66 3.44 2.20 -4.11
C CYS A 66 3.34 3.30 -5.18
N TYR A 67 4.41 3.51 -5.94
CA TYR A 67 4.47 4.56 -6.96
C TYR A 67 3.52 4.29 -8.11
N GLN A 68 3.34 3.03 -8.51
CA GLN A 68 2.33 2.64 -9.49
C GLN A 68 0.91 2.95 -9.01
N LEU A 69 0.60 2.66 -7.75
CA LEU A 69 -0.71 2.98 -7.15
C LEU A 69 -0.96 4.49 -7.10
N VAL A 70 0.00 5.26 -6.58
CA VAL A 70 -0.09 6.73 -6.46
C VAL A 70 -0.22 7.37 -7.83
N THR A 71 0.61 6.96 -8.80
CA THR A 71 0.54 7.47 -10.17
C THR A 71 -0.80 7.16 -10.81
N SER A 72 -1.29 5.92 -10.66
CA SER A 72 -2.60 5.54 -11.17
C SER A 72 -3.71 6.38 -10.53
N PHE A 73 -3.66 6.62 -9.23
CA PHE A 73 -4.66 7.41 -8.52
C PHE A 73 -4.70 8.88 -8.97
N TYR A 74 -3.54 9.54 -9.08
CA TYR A 74 -3.48 10.97 -9.38
C TYR A 74 -3.45 11.31 -10.88
N CYS A 75 -2.99 10.40 -11.74
CA CYS A 75 -2.82 10.66 -13.17
C CYS A 75 -3.97 10.10 -14.03
N GLY A 76 -5.16 9.92 -13.46
CA GLY A 76 -6.36 9.54 -14.22
C GLY A 76 -6.49 8.05 -14.51
N GLY A 77 -5.86 7.19 -13.71
CA GLY A 77 -6.09 5.76 -13.73
C GLY A 77 -7.54 5.39 -13.44
N ASN A 78 -7.98 4.25 -13.96
CA ASN A 78 -9.34 3.78 -13.80
C ASN A 78 -9.56 3.27 -12.36
N LYS A 79 -10.56 3.83 -11.66
CA LYS A 79 -10.88 3.46 -10.27
C LYS A 79 -11.02 1.94 -10.07
N PRO A 80 -11.86 1.21 -10.85
CA PRO A 80 -11.91 -0.24 -10.80
C PRO A 80 -10.55 -0.94 -10.89
N SER A 81 -9.66 -0.52 -11.79
CA SER A 81 -8.33 -1.12 -11.93
C SER A 81 -7.41 -0.86 -10.72
N ILE A 82 -7.49 0.33 -10.11
CA ILE A 82 -6.74 0.63 -8.88
C ILE A 82 -7.26 -0.22 -7.73
N LEU A 83 -8.57 -0.36 -7.62
CA LEU A 83 -9.23 -1.17 -6.59
C LEU A 83 -8.89 -2.65 -6.76
N GLU A 84 -8.86 -3.17 -7.99
CA GLU A 84 -8.39 -4.51 -8.30
C GLU A 84 -6.94 -4.71 -7.83
N GLY A 85 -6.06 -3.75 -8.10
CA GLY A 85 -4.68 -3.77 -7.60
C GLY A 85 -4.58 -3.82 -6.07
N LEU A 86 -5.38 -3.02 -5.36
CA LEU A 86 -5.42 -3.02 -3.90
C LEU A 86 -5.97 -4.33 -3.32
N ASN A 87 -6.99 -4.92 -3.96
CA ASN A 87 -7.50 -6.24 -3.58
C ASN A 87 -6.44 -7.32 -3.81
N ASN A 88 -5.71 -7.28 -4.93
CA ASN A 88 -4.64 -8.23 -5.24
C ASN A 88 -3.54 -8.20 -4.18
N ILE A 89 -3.14 -7.01 -3.71
CA ILE A 89 -2.19 -6.86 -2.60
C ILE A 89 -2.73 -7.56 -1.35
N ALA A 90 -3.98 -7.28 -0.97
CA ALA A 90 -4.58 -7.84 0.23
C ALA A 90 -4.76 -9.37 0.19
N SER A 91 -4.92 -9.96 -1.00
CA SER A 91 -5.08 -11.42 -1.19
C SER A 91 -3.78 -12.15 -1.54
N SER A 92 -2.67 -11.45 -1.80
CA SER A 92 -1.42 -12.06 -2.30
C SER A 92 -0.69 -12.98 -1.32
N LEU A 93 -1.09 -12.98 -0.05
CA LEU A 93 -0.49 -13.77 1.03
C LEU A 93 -1.38 -14.93 1.50
N THR A 94 -2.42 -15.25 0.73
CA THR A 94 -3.41 -16.30 1.03
C THR A 94 -3.16 -17.57 0.23
#